data_AF-A0A7C5L629-F1
#
_entry.id   AF-A0A7C5L629-F1
#
_cell.length_a   1.000
_cell.length_b   1.000
_cell.length_c   1.000
_cell.angle_alpha   90.00
_cell.angle_beta   90.00
_cell.angle_gamma   90.00
#
_symmetry.space_group_name_H-M   'P 1'
#
loop_
_entity.id
_entity.type
_entity.pdbx_description
1 polymer ?
#
loop_
_entity_poly.entity_id
_entity_poly.type
_entity_poly.pdbx_seq_one_letter_code
_entity_poly.pdbx_strand_id
1 'polypeptide(L)' 'MRSILRLYRFVRPYRWQAISALLFLLGMVGADLLLPRLTQRIIDQGIARGDLHVVWTTAAIMLGAALVSAL' A
#
# COMPACT_ATOMS: atom_id res chain seq x y z
N MET A 1 -20.85 20.82 18.41
CA MET A 1 -19.39 20.91 18.13
C MET A 1 -18.50 20.78 19.38
N ARG A 2 -18.84 21.39 20.54
CA ARG A 2 -18.01 21.30 21.77
C ARG A 2 -17.84 19.88 22.34
N SER A 3 -18.73 18.96 22.02
CA SER A 3 -18.70 17.56 22.46
C SER A 3 -17.53 16.77 21.87
N ILE A 4 -17.17 17.02 20.60
CA ILE A 4 -16.04 16.36 19.92
C ILE A 4 -14.71 16.73 20.56
N LEU A 5 -14.55 18.01 20.94
CA LEU A 5 -13.37 18.51 21.65
C LEU A 5 -13.20 17.87 23.04
N ARG A 6 -14.30 17.53 23.74
CA ARG A 6 -14.21 16.79 25.01
C ARG A 6 -13.79 15.33 24.81
N LEU A 7 -14.24 14.69 23.74
CA LEU A 7 -13.84 13.30 23.42
C LEU A 7 -12.36 13.18 23.07
N TYR A 8 -11.75 14.22 22.49
CA TYR A 8 -10.34 14.22 22.11
C TYR A 8 -9.38 13.94 23.28
N ARG A 9 -9.80 14.24 24.52
CA ARG A 9 -9.03 13.93 25.73
C ARG A 9 -8.92 12.42 26.00
N PHE A 10 -9.90 11.62 25.57
CA PHE A 10 -9.90 10.17 25.70
C PHE A 10 -9.09 9.47 24.59
N VAL A 11 -8.87 10.14 23.46
CA VAL A 11 -8.00 9.64 22.37
C VAL A 11 -6.51 9.85 22.70
N ARG A 12 -6.20 10.79 23.59
CA ARG A 12 -4.84 11.15 24.01
C ARG A 12 -3.93 9.96 24.39
N PRO A 13 -4.37 8.96 25.19
CA PRO A 13 -3.55 7.79 25.50
C PRO A 13 -3.30 6.86 24.29
N TYR A 14 -4.18 6.87 23.29
CA TYR A 14 -4.09 6.01 22.10
C TYR A 14 -3.40 6.67 20.91
N ARG A 15 -2.73 7.81 21.12
CA ARG A 15 -2.08 8.57 20.03
C ARG A 15 -1.06 7.75 19.25
N TRP A 16 -0.30 6.90 19.92
CA TRP A 16 0.67 6.02 19.27
C TRP A 16 -0.01 4.99 18.36
N GLN A 17 -1.13 4.42 18.81
CA GLN A 17 -1.93 3.49 17.99
C GLN A 17 -2.58 4.21 16.79
N ALA A 18 -3.03 5.44 16.98
CA ALA A 18 -3.60 6.24 15.89
C ALA A 18 -2.54 6.61 14.84
N ILE A 19 -1.33 6.98 15.28
CA ILE A 19 -0.21 7.27 14.36
C ILE A 19 0.23 6.00 13.64
N SER A 20 0.36 4.86 14.33
CA SER A 20 0.73 3.60 13.68
C SER A 20 -0.34 3.20 12.67
N ALA A 21 -1.62 3.26 13.02
CA ALA A 21 -2.72 2.98 12.09
C ALA A 21 -2.67 3.89 10.87
N LEU A 22 -2.38 5.19 11.05
CA LEU A 22 -2.23 6.12 9.93
C LEU A 22 -1.04 5.76 9.03
N LEU A 23 0.10 5.35 9.61
CA LEU A 23 1.27 4.91 8.85
C LEU A 23 0.97 3.63 8.05
N PHE A 24 0.33 2.64 8.65
CA PHE A 24 -0.09 1.42 7.95
C PHE A 24 -1.05 1.75 6.82
N LEU A 25 -2.03 2.63 7.05
CA LEU A 25 -2.99 3.05 6.02
C LEU A 25 -2.29 3.76 4.85
N LEU A 26 -1.31 4.62 5.12
CA LEU A 26 -0.50 5.22 4.06
C LEU A 26 0.33 4.19 3.28
N GLY A 27 0.89 3.20 3.98
CA GLY A 27 1.61 2.08 3.37
C GLY A 27 0.71 1.26 2.46
N MET A 28 -0.48 0.90 2.93
CA MET A 28 -1.51 0.17 2.18
C MET A 28 -1.88 0.90 0.89
N VAL A 29 -2.23 2.19 0.98
CA VAL A 29 -2.56 2.99 -0.21
C VAL A 29 -1.37 3.09 -1.16
N GLY A 30 -0.15 3.22 -0.64
CA GLY A 30 1.06 3.19 -1.46
C GLY A 30 1.25 1.87 -2.22
N ALA A 31 0.98 0.74 -1.57
CA ALA A 31 1.03 -0.58 -2.18
C ALA A 31 -0.06 -0.77 -3.27
N ASP A 32 -1.26 -0.24 -3.04
CA ASP A 32 -2.34 -0.25 -4.03
C ASP A 32 -1.97 0.54 -5.30
N LEU A 33 -1.21 1.62 -5.17
CA LEU A 33 -0.68 2.38 -6.32
C LEU A 33 0.52 1.70 -6.99
N LEU A 34 1.24 0.82 -6.29
CA LEU A 34 2.37 0.07 -6.85
C LEU A 34 1.89 -1.00 -7.83
N LEU A 35 0.78 -1.68 -7.55
CA LEU A 35 0.19 -2.69 -8.43
C LEU A 35 -0.03 -2.21 -9.87
N PRO A 36 -0.75 -1.10 -10.16
CA PRO A 36 -0.94 -0.62 -11.52
C PRO A 36 0.36 -0.20 -12.21
N ARG A 37 1.34 0.35 -11.46
CA ARG A 37 2.69 0.63 -12.01
C ARG A 37 3.42 -0.63 -12.42
N LEU A 38 3.35 -1.68 -11.62
CA LEU A 38 3.98 -2.97 -11.92
C LEU A 38 3.29 -3.65 -13.10
N THR A 39 1.95 -3.56 -13.19
CA THR A 39 1.18 -4.01 -14.36
C THR A 39 1.63 -3.29 -15.62
N GLN A 40 1.80 -1.97 -15.59
CA GLN A 40 2.34 -1.22 -16.72
C GLN A 40 3.72 -1.75 -17.14
N ARG A 41 4.60 -2.02 -16.17
CA ARG A 41 5.94 -2.55 -16.44
C ARG A 41 5.90 -3.94 -17.08
N ILE A 42 4.99 -4.81 -16.64
CA ILE A 42 4.77 -6.13 -17.26
C ILE A 42 4.39 -5.97 -18.74
N ILE A 43 3.49 -5.03 -19.05
CA ILE A 43 3.03 -4.80 -20.42
C ILE A 43 4.15 -4.20 -21.28
N ASP A 44 4.75 -3.09 -20.85
CA ASP A 44 5.70 -2.31 -21.66
C ASP A 44 7.07 -2.97 -21.80
N GLN A 45 7.56 -3.62 -20.74
CA GLN A 45 8.92 -4.18 -20.69
C GLN A 45 8.94 -5.70 -20.81
N GLY A 46 7.85 -6.38 -20.43
CA GLY A 46 7.72 -7.82 -20.60
C GLY A 46 7.06 -8.16 -21.93
N ILE A 47 5.74 -8.00 -22.01
CA ILE A 47 4.92 -8.48 -23.14
C ILE A 47 5.33 -7.79 -24.45
N ALA A 48 5.44 -6.46 -24.47
CA ALA A 48 5.78 -5.72 -25.70
C ALA A 48 7.20 -6.00 -26.22
N ARG A 49 8.11 -6.46 -25.35
CA ARG A 49 9.49 -6.84 -25.72
C ARG A 49 9.69 -8.34 -25.87
N GLY A 50 8.67 -9.16 -25.58
CA GLY A 50 8.75 -10.62 -25.58
C GLY A 50 9.60 -11.21 -24.44
N ASP A 51 9.91 -10.45 -23.39
CA ASP A 51 10.78 -10.89 -22.30
C ASP A 51 9.95 -11.45 -21.13
N LEU A 52 9.83 -12.78 -21.09
CA LEU A 52 9.14 -13.50 -20.03
C LEU A 52 9.85 -13.44 -18.67
N HIS A 53 11.16 -13.16 -18.63
CA HIS A 53 11.91 -13.06 -17.37
C HIS A 53 11.46 -11.83 -16.58
N VAL A 54 11.23 -10.71 -17.26
CA VAL A 54 10.67 -9.49 -16.66
C VAL A 54 9.25 -9.71 -16.14
N VAL A 55 8.44 -10.51 -16.84
CA VAL A 55 7.08 -10.85 -16.41
C VAL A 55 7.10 -11.62 -15.09
N TRP A 56 7.87 -12.71 -15.00
CA TRP A 56 7.93 -13.54 -13.79
C TRP A 56 8.49 -12.80 -12.58
N THR A 57 9.57 -12.05 -12.76
CA THR A 57 10.18 -11.26 -11.68
C THR A 57 9.24 -10.16 -11.19
N THR A 58 8.59 -9.45 -12.10
CA THR A 58 7.63 -8.38 -11.74
C THR A 58 6.37 -8.95 -11.09
N ALA A 59 5.87 -10.10 -11.53
CA ALA A 59 4.74 -10.78 -10.91
C ALA A 59 5.05 -11.22 -9.47
N ALA A 60 6.26 -11.72 -9.20
CA ALA A 60 6.69 -12.04 -7.84
C ALA A 60 6.73 -10.79 -6.93
N ILE A 61 7.19 -9.65 -7.45
CA ILE A 61 7.17 -8.37 -6.72
C ILE A 61 5.73 -7.92 -6.48
N MET A 62 4.83 -8.07 -7.45
CA MET A 62 3.40 -7.75 -7.29
C MET A 62 2.74 -8.58 -6.19
N LEU A 63 3.06 -9.88 -6.10
CA LEU A 63 2.58 -10.73 -5.01
C LEU A 63 3.07 -10.24 -3.64
N GLY A 64 4.35 -9.85 -3.55
CA GLY A 64 4.89 -9.24 -2.33
C GLY A 64 4.17 -7.94 -1.95
N ALA A 65 3.95 -7.05 -2.91
CA ALA A 65 3.21 -5.79 -2.69
C ALA A 65 1.75 -6.04 -2.29
N ALA A 66 1.08 -7.02 -2.89
CA ALA A 66 -0.29 -7.40 -2.54
C ALA A 66 -0.39 -7.94 -1.11
N LEU A 67 0.58 -8.76 -0.67
CA LEU A 67 0.66 -9.24 0.71
C LEU A 67 0.86 -8.09 1.71
N VAL A 68 1.68 -7.09 1.35
CA VAL A 68 1.87 -5.88 2.18
C VAL A 68 0.61 -5.03 2.25
N SER A 69 -0.18 -4.92 1.17
CA SER A 69 -1.46 -4.20 1.20
C SER A 69 -2.54 -4.96 2.00
N ALA A 70 -2.49 -6.29 2.02
CA ALA A 70 -3.47 -7.13 2.72
C ALA A 70 -3.28 -7.20 4.25
N LEU A 71 -2.13 -6.76 4.77
CA LEU A 71 -1.75 -6.75 6.19
C LEU A 71 -2.10 -5.42 6.87
#